data_AF-A0A9J6H4B0-F1
#
_entry.id   AF-A0A9J6H4B0-F1
#
_cell.length_a   1.000
_cell.length_b   1.000
_cell.length_c   1.000
_cell.angle_alpha   90.00
_cell.angle_beta   90.00
_cell.angle_gamma   90.00
#
_symmetry.space_group_name_H-M   'P 1'
#
loop_
_entity.id
_entity.type
_entity.pdbx_description
1 polymer ?
#
loop_
_entity_poly.entity_id
_entity_poly.type
_entity_poly.pdbx_seq_one_letter_code
_entity_poly.pdbx_strand_id
1 'polypeptide(L)' 'MEKPRVTIAIDGSLYKHHPKFHRLMTDYITVLAPNRPFKLMLAEDGSGKGAGLVAAVAERLRQAKLNGYRE' A
#
# COMPACT_ATOMS: atom_id res chain seq x y z
N MET A 1 -4.87 -8.75 -15.10
CA MET A 1 -5.85 -7.73 -14.64
C MET A 1 -5.16 -6.38 -14.71
N GLU A 2 -5.41 -5.58 -15.75
CA GLU A 2 -4.88 -4.22 -15.81
C GLU A 2 -5.76 -3.30 -14.94
N LYS A 3 -5.17 -2.73 -13.89
CA LYS A 3 -5.87 -1.74 -13.07
C LYS A 3 -5.78 -0.37 -13.74
N PRO A 4 -6.90 0.34 -13.98
CA PRO A 4 -6.90 1.64 -14.64
C PRO A 4 -6.19 2.73 -13.83
N ARG A 5 -6.06 2.56 -12.50
CA ARG A 5 -5.30 3.44 -11.60
C ARG A 5 -4.79 2.67 -10.40
N VAL A 6 -3.59 3.02 -9.92
CA VAL A 6 -2.98 2.40 -8.73
C VAL A 6 -2.66 3.47 -7.68
N THR A 7 -2.94 3.18 -6.41
CA THR A 7 -2.46 3.99 -5.29
C THR A 7 -1.27 3.29 -4.64
N ILE A 8 -0.19 4.03 -4.44
CA ILE A 8 1.06 3.55 -3.86
C ILE A 8 1.17 4.16 -2.46
N ALA A 9 1.15 3.31 -1.44
CA ALA A 9 1.43 3.71 -0.07
C ALA A 9 2.95 3.94 0.09
N ILE A 10 3.34 5.09 0.64
CA ILE A 10 4.73 5.47 0.88
C ILE A 10 4.91 5.83 2.35
N ASP A 11 6.02 5.40 2.93
CA ASP A 11 6.49 5.83 4.24
C ASP A 11 7.97 6.22 4.16
N GLY A 12 8.48 6.91 5.17
CA GLY A 12 9.86 7.32 5.30
C GLY A 12 10.03 8.82 5.52
N SER A 13 11.02 9.18 6.35
CA SER A 13 11.30 10.55 6.73
C SER A 13 11.68 11.45 5.56
N LEU A 14 12.38 10.92 4.55
CA LEU A 14 12.75 11.68 3.35
C LEU A 14 11.51 12.12 2.57
N TYR A 15 10.58 11.19 2.33
CA TYR A 15 9.34 11.51 1.64
C TYR A 15 8.45 12.46 2.45
N LYS A 16 8.41 12.27 3.78
CA LYS A 16 7.59 13.08 4.69
C LYS A 16 8.11 14.52 4.87
N HIS A 17 9.42 14.72 4.95
CA HIS A 17 9.97 16.00 5.40
C HIS A 17 10.70 16.79 4.30
N HIS A 18 11.10 16.16 3.19
CA HIS A 18 11.88 16.87 2.17
C HIS A 18 10.97 17.59 1.16
N PRO A 19 11.10 18.91 1.00
CA PRO A 19 10.12 19.74 0.28
C PRO A 19 10.00 19.42 -1.22
N LYS A 20 11.01 18.78 -1.81
CA LYS A 20 11.04 18.46 -3.26
C LYS A 20 10.74 17.00 -3.56
N PHE A 21 10.77 16.11 -2.57
CA PHE A 21 10.89 14.68 -2.85
C PHE A 21 9.61 14.09 -3.45
N HIS A 22 8.44 14.51 -2.96
CA HIS A 22 7.14 14.13 -3.54
C HIS A 22 7.04 14.49 -5.04
N ARG A 23 7.43 15.72 -5.39
CA ARG A 23 7.41 16.20 -6.78
C ARG A 23 8.37 15.39 -7.65
N LEU A 24 9.63 15.26 -7.23
CA LEU A 24 10.64 14.52 -7.99
C LEU A 24 10.19 13.08 -8.26
N MET A 25 9.67 12.38 -7.25
CA MET A 25 9.13 11.03 -7.45
C MET A 25 7.98 11.01 -8.47
N THR A 26 7.04 11.94 -8.35
CA THR A 26 5.88 12.02 -9.26
C THR A 26 6.32 12.29 -10.70
N ASP A 27 7.26 13.22 -10.90
CA ASP A 27 7.81 13.57 -12.21
C ASP A 27 8.51 12.35 -12.86
N TYR A 28 9.41 11.68 -12.12
CA TYR A 28 10.13 10.51 -12.64
C TYR A 28 9.23 9.31 -12.93
N ILE A 29 8.27 9.00 -12.04
CA ILE A 29 7.33 7.88 -12.28
C ILE A 29 6.49 8.16 -13.52
N THR A 30 6.07 9.41 -13.75
CA THR A 30 5.30 9.80 -14.94
C THR A 30 6.11 9.61 -16.23
N VAL A 31 7.39 9.97 -16.23
CA VAL A 31 8.28 9.77 -17.38
C VAL A 31 8.53 8.28 -17.65
N LEU A 32 8.75 7.49 -16.60
CA LEU A 32 9.09 6.06 -16.72
C LEU A 32 7.87 5.16 -16.98
N ALA A 33 6.68 5.58 -16.57
CA ALA A 33 5.44 4.81 -16.69
C ALA A 33 4.27 5.69 -17.19
N PRO A 34 4.37 6.27 -18.41
CA PRO A 34 3.45 7.30 -18.89
C PRO A 34 1.99 6.83 -19.03
N ASN A 35 1.79 5.54 -19.29
CA ASN A 35 0.45 4.94 -19.47
C ASN A 35 -0.10 4.28 -18.19
N ARG A 36 0.48 4.60 -17.01
CA ARG A 36 0.10 3.98 -15.73
C ARG A 36 -0.34 5.07 -14.75
N PRO A 37 -1.64 5.40 -14.69
CA PRO A 37 -2.15 6.39 -13.75
C PRO A 37 -1.90 5.96 -12.31
N PHE A 38 -1.33 6.85 -11.50
CA PHE A 38 -0.99 6.54 -10.11
C PHE A 38 -1.39 7.64 -9.12
N LYS A 39 -1.33 7.31 -7.83
CA LYS A 39 -1.43 8.25 -6.72
C LYS A 39 -0.43 7.83 -5.65
N LEU A 40 0.40 8.75 -5.16
CA LEU A 40 1.23 8.52 -3.99
C LEU A 40 0.45 8.93 -2.73
N MET A 41 0.49 8.10 -1.69
CA MET A 41 -0.22 8.34 -0.43
C MET A 41 0.70 8.05 0.74
N LEU A 42 0.82 8.99 1.69
CA LEU A 42 1.61 8.78 2.90
C LEU A 42 0.92 7.76 3.81
N ALA A 43 1.65 6.74 4.24
CA ALA A 43 1.21 5.74 5.20
C ALA A 43 1.71 6.13 6.60
N GLU A 44 0.84 6.69 7.43
CA GLU A 44 1.20 7.24 8.75
C GLU A 44 1.61 6.18 9.78
N ASP A 45 1.03 4.98 9.69
CA ASP A 45 1.30 3.85 10.58
C ASP A 45 1.07 2.54 9.82
N GLY A 46 1.89 2.32 8.79
CA GLY A 46 1.80 1.12 7.96
C GLY A 46 2.16 -0.15 8.73
N SER A 47 3.18 -0.09 9.59
CA SER A 47 3.69 -1.26 10.32
C SER A 47 2.76 -1.68 11.46
N GLY A 48 2.21 -0.76 12.24
CA GLY A 48 1.30 -1.07 13.34
C GLY A 48 -0.06 -1.56 12.83
N LYS A 49 -0.77 -0.71 12.09
CA LYS A 49 -2.11 -1.05 11.55
C LYS A 49 -2.07 -2.23 10.59
N GLY A 50 -1.03 -2.30 9.74
CA GLY A 50 -0.84 -3.40 8.81
C GLY A 50 -0.62 -4.73 9.51
N ALA A 51 0.25 -4.78 10.53
CA ALA A 51 0.49 -6.00 11.31
C ALA A 51 -0.78 -6.47 12.04
N GLY A 52 -1.51 -5.54 12.67
CA GLY A 52 -2.78 -5.85 13.34
C GLY A 52 -3.83 -6.44 12.38
N LEU A 53 -3.97 -5.84 11.19
CA LEU A 53 -4.88 -6.34 10.16
C LEU A 53 -4.50 -7.76 9.70
N VAL A 54 -3.21 -8.00 9.42
CA VAL A 54 -2.73 -9.33 9.00
C VAL A 54 -2.97 -10.36 10.09
N ALA A 55 -2.70 -10.04 11.36
CA ALA A 55 -2.96 -10.93 12.49
C ALA A 55 -4.46 -11.27 12.61
N ALA A 56 -5.35 -10.29 12.48
CA ALA A 56 -6.80 -10.51 12.52
C ALA A 56 -7.28 -11.41 11.36
N VAL A 57 -6.75 -11.20 10.15
CA VAL A 57 -7.07 -12.05 8.98
C VAL A 57 -6.57 -13.48 9.20
N ALA A 58 -5.34 -13.66 9.70
CA ALA A 58 -4.78 -14.98 10.00
C ALA A 58 -5.63 -15.73 11.03
N GLU A 59 -6.04 -15.06 12.11
CA GLU A 59 -6.91 -15.65 13.13
C GLU A 59 -8.28 -16.03 12.56
N ARG A 60 -8.89 -15.16 11.75
CA ARG A 60 -10.16 -15.48 11.08
C ARG A 60 -10.05 -16.72 10.19
N LEU A 61 -8.97 -16.85 9.42
CA LEU A 61 -8.74 -18.01 8.56
C LEU A 61 -8.48 -19.29 9.38
N ARG A 62 -7.79 -19.18 10.51
CA ARG A 62 -7.59 -20.30 11.45
C ARG A 62 -8.93 -20.79 11.99
N GLN A 63 -9.79 -19.88 12.44
CA GLN A 63 -11.13 -20.20 12.95
C GLN A 63 -12.03 -20.79 11.85
N ALA A 64 -12.01 -20.26 10.63
CA ALA A 64 -12.77 -20.80 9.50
C ALA A 64 -12.39 -22.26 9.17
N LYS A 65 -11.08 -22.57 9.20
CA LYS A 65 -10.59 -23.95 9.03
C LYS A 65 -11.03 -24.87 10.16
N LEU A 66 -11.00 -24.41 11.41
CA LEU A 66 -11.44 -25.19 12.57
C LEU A 66 -12.94 -25.44 12.58
N ASN A 67 -13.73 -24.49 12.08
CA ASN A 67 -15.18 -24.55 12.05
C ASN A 67 -15.74 -25.30 10.82
N GLY A 68 -14.88 -25.97 10.03
CA GLY A 68 -15.31 -26.86 8.96
C GLY A 68 -15.88 -26.18 7.71
N TYR A 69 -15.70 -24.86 7.53
CA TYR A 69 -16.01 -24.21 6.26
C TYR A 69 -15.02 -24.67 5.19
N ARG A 70 -15.40 -25.73 4.48
CA ARG A 70 -14.89 -26.04 3.14
C ARG A 70 -15.58 -25.08 2.17
N GLU A 71 -14.79 -24.57 1.24
CA GLU A 71 -15.15 -23.55 0.23
C GLU A 71 -16.53 -23.74 -0.41
#